data_AF-A0AAF0WEB3-F1
#
_entry.id   AF-A0AAF0WEB3-F1
#
_cell.length_a   1.000
_cell.length_b   1.000
_cell.length_c   1.000
_cell.angle_alpha   90.00
_cell.angle_beta   90.00
_cell.angle_gamma   90.00
#
_symmetry.space_group_name_H-M   'P 1'
#
loop_
_entity.id
_entity.type
_entity.pdbx_description
1 polymer ?
#
loop_
_entity_poly.entity_id
_entity_poly.type
_entity_poly.pdbx_seq_one_letter_code
_entity_poly.pdbx_strand_id
1 'polypeptide(L)' 'MPHYHAVEATKAFKPVLGEYYQYDYTPFYKALWSTVSDCVYVEEDEQNKGIYWYNSKF' A
#
# COMPACT_ATOMS: atom_id res chain seq x y z
N MET A 1 -4.73 -2.76 -15.86
CA MET A 1 -6.16 -3.13 -15.89
C MET A 1 -6.98 -1.89 -16.17
N PRO A 2 -7.94 -1.92 -17.09
CA PRO A 2 -8.72 -0.73 -17.42
C PRO A 2 -9.62 -0.28 -16.27
N HIS A 3 -9.87 1.03 -16.12
CA HIS A 3 -10.68 1.58 -15.03
C HIS A 3 -12.11 1.02 -14.98
N TYR A 4 -12.70 0.66 -16.13
CA TYR A 4 -14.05 0.08 -16.23
C TYR A 4 -14.17 -1.36 -15.69
N HIS A 5 -13.06 -2.09 -15.58
CA HIS A 5 -13.00 -3.42 -14.96
C HIS A 5 -12.45 -3.39 -13.52
N ALA A 6 -12.18 -2.20 -12.96
CA ALA A 6 -11.68 -2.03 -11.59
C ALA A 6 -12.55 -2.76 -10.57
N VAL A 7 -13.88 -2.63 -10.71
CA VAL A 7 -14.86 -3.21 -9.79
C VAL A 7 -14.92 -4.73 -9.92
N GLU A 8 -14.85 -5.26 -11.14
CA GLU A 8 -14.90 -6.69 -11.41
C GLU A 8 -13.70 -7.41 -10.80
N ALA A 9 -12.51 -6.90 -11.05
CA ALA A 9 -11.30 -7.49 -10.49
C ALA A 9 -11.24 -7.34 -8.97
N THR A 10 -11.70 -6.20 -8.41
CA THR A 10 -11.77 -6.04 -6.94
C THR A 10 -12.67 -7.12 -6.32
N LYS A 11 -13.80 -7.45 -6.95
CA LYS A 11 -14.68 -8.54 -6.49
C LYS A 11 -13.99 -9.91 -6.59
N ALA A 12 -13.21 -10.16 -7.65
CA ALA A 12 -12.45 -11.39 -7.82
C ALA A 12 -11.29 -11.52 -6.82
N PHE A 13 -10.64 -10.42 -6.44
CA PHE A 13 -9.52 -10.41 -5.50
C PHE A 13 -9.94 -10.54 -4.03
N LYS A 14 -11.09 -10.00 -3.65
CA LYS A 14 -11.61 -10.09 -2.26
C LYS A 14 -11.58 -11.51 -1.66
N PRO A 15 -12.12 -12.56 -2.32
CA PRO A 15 -12.08 -13.92 -1.77
C PRO A 15 -10.67 -14.54 -1.77
N VAL A 16 -9.77 -14.10 -2.65
CA VAL A 16 -8.38 -14.60 -2.71
C VAL A 16 -7.56 -14.04 -1.56
N LEU A 17 -7.72 -12.75 -1.25
CA LEU A 17 -6.99 -12.07 -0.19
C LEU A 17 -7.58 -12.34 1.21
N GLY A 18 -8.89 -12.58 1.31
CA GLY A 18 -9.55 -12.91 2.58
C GLY A 18 -9.28 -11.84 3.66
N GLU A 19 -8.67 -12.27 4.77
CA GLU A 19 -8.33 -11.39 5.91
C GLU A 19 -7.27 -10.33 5.57
N TYR A 20 -6.47 -10.54 4.52
CA TYR A 20 -5.46 -9.59 4.08
C TYR A 20 -6.02 -8.46 3.21
N TYR A 21 -7.31 -8.51 2.85
CA TYR A 21 -7.92 -7.44 2.08
C TYR A 21 -8.13 -6.20 2.96
N GLN A 22 -7.22 -5.24 2.85
CA GLN A 22 -7.34 -3.94 3.48
C GLN A 22 -7.94 -2.93 2.50
N TYR A 23 -9.00 -2.25 2.92
CA TYR A 23 -9.63 -1.17 2.16
C TYR A 23 -9.52 0.12 2.95
N ASP A 24 -8.90 1.14 2.33
CA ASP A 24 -8.79 2.47 2.90
C ASP A 24 -9.89 3.38 2.35
N TYR A 25 -10.62 4.04 3.24
CA TYR A 25 -11.66 5.00 2.93
C TYR A 25 -11.12 6.43 2.72
N THR A 26 -9.84 6.67 2.98
CA THR A 26 -9.26 8.01 2.83
C THR A 26 -9.29 8.47 1.37
N PRO A 27 -9.62 9.74 1.10
CA PRO A 27 -9.55 10.28 -0.25
C PRO A 27 -8.13 10.15 -0.82
N PHE A 28 -8.01 9.78 -2.10
CA PHE A 28 -6.74 9.43 -2.73
C PHE A 28 -5.65 10.50 -2.53
N TYR A 29 -6.01 11.78 -2.57
CA TYR A 29 -5.05 12.88 -2.42
C TYR A 29 -4.50 12.98 -1.00
N LYS A 30 -5.31 12.66 0.01
CA LYS A 30 -4.90 12.67 1.42
C LYS A 30 -4.03 11.45 1.72
N ALA A 31 -4.42 10.28 1.23
CA ALA A 31 -3.63 9.06 1.32
C ALA A 31 -2.25 9.24 0.67
N LEU A 32 -2.22 9.87 -0.51
CA LEU A 32 -1.00 10.18 -1.23
C LEU A 32 -0.11 11.15 -0.45
N TRP A 33 -0.69 12.22 0.11
CA TRP A 33 0.06 13.17 0.93
C TRP A 33 0.68 12.52 2.17
N SER A 34 -0.08 11.69 2.90
CA SER A 34 0.44 10.97 4.07
C SER A 34 1.58 10.04 3.67
N THR A 35 1.37 9.21 2.64
CA THR A 35 2.38 8.27 2.15
C THR A 35 3.68 8.98 1.74
N VAL A 36 3.58 10.11 1.02
CA VAL A 36 4.77 10.88 0.61
C VAL A 36 5.47 11.56 1.80
N SER A 37 4.72 11.96 2.82
CA SER A 37 5.27 12.62 4.01
C SER A 37 5.94 11.61 4.95
N ASP A 38 5.34 10.43 5.12
CA ASP A 38 5.77 9.40 6.06
C ASP A 38 6.82 8.46 5.44
N CYS A 39 6.77 8.21 4.13
CA CYS A 39 7.67 7.30 3.42
C CYS A 39 8.75 8.11 2.65
N VAL A 40 9.67 8.73 3.39
CA VAL A 40 10.70 9.60 2.80
C VAL A 40 11.83 8.79 2.17
N TYR A 41 12.22 7.68 2.80
CA TYR A 41 13.31 6.86 2.32
C TYR A 41 13.20 5.42 2.85
N VAL A 42 13.89 4.52 2.16
CA VAL A 42 13.83 3.08 2.40
C VAL A 42 15.21 2.62 2.88
N GLU A 43 15.24 2.02 4.07
CA GLU A 43 16.45 1.41 4.64
C GLU A 43 16.36 -0.12 4.54
N GLU A 44 17.50 -0.75 4.28
CA GLU A 44 17.62 -2.20 4.41
C GLU A 44 17.64 -2.59 5.88
N ASP A 45 16.88 -3.62 6.25
CA ASP A 45 16.93 -4.19 7.58
C ASP A 45 18.30 -4.85 7.81
N GLU A 46 19.01 -4.43 8.86
CA GLU A 46 20.35 -4.95 9.20
C GLU A 46 20.34 -6.46 9.43
N GLN A 47 19.21 -7.02 9.87
CA GLN A 47 19.10 -8.44 10.23
C GLN A 47 18.67 -9.33 9.06
N ASN A 48 17.94 -8.79 8.08
CA ASN A 48 17.36 -9.57 6.98
C ASN A 48 17.63 -8.92 5.62
N LYS A 49 18.67 -9.40 4.93
CA LYS A 49 18.98 -8.99 3.55
C LYS A 49 17.76 -9.16 2.65
N GLY A 50 17.27 -8.05 2.11
CA GLY A 50 16.15 -7.99 1.17
C GLY A 50 14.81 -7.55 1.76
N ILE A 51 14.73 -7.30 3.08
CA ILE A 51 13.59 -6.62 3.70
C ILE A 51 13.90 -5.13 3.77
N TYR A 52 12.99 -4.35 3.21
CA TYR A 52 13.10 -2.90 3.11
C TYR A 52 12.01 -2.27 3.97
N TRP A 53 12.41 -1.50 4.97
CA TRP A 53 11.49 -0.75 5.81
C TRP A 53 11.50 0.72 5.40
N TYR A 54 10.31 1.33 5.36
CA TYR A 54 10.22 2.78 5.19
C TYR A 54 10.45 3.45 6.54
N ASN A 55 11.25 4.50 6.55
CA ASN A 55 11.58 5.25 7.76
C ASN A 55 11.26 6.74 7.54
N SER A 56 10.68 7.37 8.55
CA SER A 56 10.41 8.80 8.60
C SER A 56 11.43 9.46 9.52
N LYS A 57 12.32 10.30 8.98
CA LYS A 57 13.30 11.05 9.78
C LYS A 57 12.78 12.37 10.37
N PHE A 58 11.46 12.55 10.41
CA PHE A 58 10.80 13.73 10.97
C PHE A 58 10.01 13.40 12.23
#